data_AF-A0A182S2M0-F1
#
_entry.id   AF-A0A182S2M0-F1
#
_cell.length_a   1.000
_cell.length_b   1.000
_cell.length_c   1.000
_cell.angle_alpha   90.00
_cell.angle_beta   90.00
_cell.angle_gamma   90.00
#
_symmetry.space_group_name_H-M   'P 1'
#
loop_
_entity.id
_entity.type
_entity.pdbx_description
1 polymer ?
#
loop_
_entity_poly.entity_id
_entity_poly.type
_entity_poly.pdbx_seq_one_letter_code
_entity_poly.pdbx_strand_id
1 'polypeptide(L)' 'MSDEMMICPYDKSHIIVRHRMPYHLVKCKKHHDKAQMMESCPFNAMHVVLKTDMKEHIGKCPDYITDY' A
#
# COMPACT_ATOMS: atom_id res chain seq x y z
N MET A 1 -4.57 14.80 -15.99
CA MET A 1 -4.62 14.14 -14.67
C MET A 1 -5.03 12.71 -14.95
N SER A 2 -4.09 11.78 -14.99
CA SER A 2 -4.41 10.39 -15.33
C SER A 2 -5.16 9.74 -14.16
N ASP A 3 -6.40 9.33 -14.38
CA ASP A 3 -7.21 8.54 -13.44
C ASP A 3 -6.66 7.12 -13.32
N GLU A 4 -5.44 6.98 -12.81
CA GLU A 4 -4.85 5.68 -12.54
C GLU A 4 -5.62 5.03 -11.39
N MET A 5 -6.25 3.89 -11.66
CA MET A 5 -6.96 3.11 -10.67
C MET A 5 -6.03 2.05 -10.08
N MET A 6 -6.15 1.82 -8.79
CA MET A 6 -5.36 0.83 -8.07
C MET A 6 -6.23 0.03 -7.11
N ILE A 7 -5.88 -1.24 -6.97
CA ILE A 7 -6.58 -2.17 -6.10
C ILE A 7 -6.09 -1.97 -4.68
N CYS A 8 -7.00 -1.97 -3.71
CA CYS A 8 -6.63 -1.87 -2.30
C CYS A 8 -5.86 -3.13 -1.86
N PRO A 9 -4.73 -2.97 -1.16
CA PRO A 9 -3.95 -4.09 -0.64
C PRO A 9 -4.66 -4.87 0.47
N TYR A 10 -5.62 -4.27 1.18
CA TYR A 10 -6.41 -4.96 2.19
C TYR A 10 -7.54 -5.82 1.58
N ASP A 11 -8.21 -5.29 0.55
CA ASP A 11 -9.37 -5.92 -0.08
C ASP A 11 -9.34 -5.72 -1.60
N LYS A 12 -9.29 -6.84 -2.34
CA LYS A 12 -9.23 -6.83 -3.81
C LYS A 12 -10.50 -6.30 -4.48
N SER A 13 -11.61 -6.22 -3.73
CA SER A 13 -12.89 -5.68 -4.20
C SER A 13 -12.88 -4.14 -4.28
N HIS A 14 -11.95 -3.49 -3.58
CA HIS A 14 -11.82 -2.03 -3.62
C HIS A 14 -10.87 -1.60 -4.73
N ILE A 15 -11.42 -0.89 -5.71
CA ILE A 15 -10.68 -0.24 -6.79
C ILE A 15 -10.78 1.27 -6.57
N ILE A 16 -9.65 1.91 -6.29
CA ILE A 16 -9.58 3.30 -5.84
C ILE A 16 -8.64 4.08 -6.76
N VAL A 17 -9.01 5.30 -7.11
CA VAL A 17 -8.13 6.19 -7.87
C VAL A 17 -6.88 6.52 -7.05
N ARG A 18 -5.70 6.50 -7.68
CA ARG A 18 -4.38 6.68 -7.06
C ARG A 18 -4.35 7.80 -6.03
N HIS A 19 -4.84 8.99 -6.41
CA HIS A 19 -4.84 10.17 -5.52
C HIS A 19 -5.72 10.01 -4.27
N ARG A 20 -6.74 9.14 -4.28
CA ARG A 20 -7.61 8.86 -3.12
C ARG A 20 -7.12 7.71 -2.26
N MET A 21 -6.17 6.91 -2.75
CA MET A 21 -5.69 5.73 -2.04
C MET A 21 -5.15 6.04 -0.64
N PRO A 22 -4.34 7.10 -0.40
CA PRO A 22 -3.84 7.39 0.95
C PRO A 22 -4.98 7.57 1.97
N TYR A 23 -6.01 8.33 1.59
CA TYR A 23 -7.18 8.53 2.44
C TYR A 23 -7.98 7.25 2.65
N HIS A 24 -8.13 6.44 1.59
CA HIS A 24 -8.79 5.15 1.66
C HIS A 24 -8.08 4.19 2.62
N LEU A 25 -6.75 4.07 2.53
CA LEU A 25 -5.96 3.14 3.36
C LEU A 25 -6.10 3.43 4.85
N VAL A 26 -6.11 4.70 5.26
CA VAL A 26 -6.29 5.09 6.68
C VAL A 26 -7.63 4.58 7.22
N LYS A 27 -8.69 4.65 6.42
CA LYS A 27 -10.01 4.13 6.82
C LYS A 27 -10.06 2.61 6.74
N CYS A 28 -9.66 2.03 5.62
CA CYS A 28 -9.72 0.60 5.38
C CYS A 28 -8.92 -0.19 6.42
N LYS A 29 -7.72 0.29 6.79
CA LYS A 29 -6.89 -0.29 7.84
C LYS A 29 -7.60 -0.40 9.20
N LYS A 30 -8.47 0.55 9.56
CA LYS A 30 -9.18 0.54 10.85
C LYS A 30 -10.30 -0.51 10.90
N HIS A 31 -10.86 -0.87 9.75
CA HIS A 31 -12.03 -1.74 9.65
C HIS A 31 -11.69 -3.16 9.17
N HIS A 32 -10.45 -3.42 8.77
CA HIS A 32 -10.09 -4.68 8.12
C HIS A 32 -9.27 -5.58 9.07
N ASP A 33 -9.74 -6.80 9.32
CA ASP A 33 -9.12 -7.73 10.29
C ASP A 33 -7.65 -8.06 9.96
N LYS A 34 -7.32 -8.15 8.66
CA LYS A 34 -5.94 -8.43 8.21
C LYS A 34 -4.96 -7.28 8.43
N ALA A 35 -5.43 -6.11 8.86
CA ALA A 35 -4.59 -4.94 9.11
C ALA A 35 -3.51 -5.19 10.17
N GLN A 36 -3.74 -6.10 11.11
CA GLN A 36 -2.74 -6.44 12.14
C GLN A 36 -1.51 -7.18 11.58
N MET A 37 -1.70 -7.94 10.50
CA MET A 37 -0.64 -8.72 9.84
C MET A 37 0.06 -7.94 8.72
N MET A 38 -0.46 -6.75 8.40
CA MET A 38 0.00 -5.91 7.31
C MET A 38 0.67 -4.63 7.83
N GLU A 39 1.61 -4.12 7.04
CA GLU A 39 2.34 -2.90 7.35
C GLU A 39 2.54 -2.07 6.07
N SER A 40 2.57 -0.75 6.24
CA SER A 40 2.81 0.20 5.16
C SER A 40 4.31 0.37 4.92
N CYS A 41 4.71 0.39 3.66
CA CYS A 41 6.09 0.65 3.26
C CYS A 41 6.57 2.01 3.78
N PRO A 42 7.83 2.12 4.23
CA PRO A 42 8.40 3.39 4.71
C PRO A 42 8.63 4.41 3.59
N PHE A 43 8.75 3.98 2.32
CA PHE A 43 9.02 4.86 1.18
C PHE A 43 7.74 5.34 0.48
N ASN A 44 6.70 4.50 0.48
CA ASN A 44 5.40 4.84 -0.09
C ASN A 44 4.28 4.24 0.74
N ALA A 45 3.55 5.08 1.47
CA ALA A 45 2.44 4.67 2.33
C ALA A 45 1.28 3.98 1.57
N MET A 46 1.25 4.06 0.24
CA MET A 46 0.28 3.35 -0.60
C MET A 46 0.64 1.88 -0.79
N HIS A 47 1.91 1.49 -0.59
CA HIS A 47 2.31 0.10 -0.54
C HIS A 47 2.01 -0.45 0.84
N VAL A 48 1.09 -1.41 0.90
CA VAL A 48 0.84 -2.19 2.10
C VAL A 48 1.12 -3.65 1.78
N VAL A 49 1.99 -4.27 2.56
CA VAL A 49 2.41 -5.66 2.41
C VAL A 49 2.29 -6.38 3.74
N LEU A 50 2.43 -7.70 3.73
CA LEU A 50 2.51 -8.47 4.96
C LEU A 50 3.78 -8.11 5.72
N LYS A 51 3.72 -8.09 7.05
CA LYS A 51 4.87 -7.82 7.92
C LYS A 51 6.04 -8.78 7.66
N THR A 52 5.72 -10.04 7.36
CA THR A 52 6.69 -11.09 7.00
C THR A 52 7.46 -10.77 5.72
N ASP A 53 6.79 -10.14 4.76
CA ASP A 53 7.31 -9.86 3.43
C ASP A 53 7.92 -8.47 3.30
N MET A 54 7.82 -7.62 4.34
CA MET A 54 8.30 -6.24 4.30
C MET A 54 9.80 -6.15 3.97
N LYS A 55 10.61 -7.06 4.50
CA LYS A 55 12.06 -7.10 4.21
C LYS A 55 12.34 -7.38 2.73
N GLU A 56 11.60 -8.31 2.13
CA GLU A 56 11.74 -8.58 0.70
C GLU A 56 11.19 -7.41 -0.14
N HIS A 57 10.05 -6.85 0.27
CA HIS A 57 9.45 -5.69 -0.37
C HIS A 57 10.43 -4.53 -0.45
N ILE A 58 11.09 -4.16 0.66
CA ILE A 58 12.06 -3.05 0.67
C ILE A 58 13.15 -3.23 -0.39
N GLY A 59 13.70 -4.44 -0.54
CA GLY A 59 14.75 -4.72 -1.52
C GLY A 59 14.29 -4.67 -2.99
N LYS A 60 12.98 -4.71 -3.25
CA LYS A 60 12.37 -4.63 -4.59
C LYS A 60 11.43 -3.43 -4.74
N CYS A 61 11.41 -2.52 -3.76
CA CYS A 61 10.39 -1.47 -3.71
C CYS A 61 10.68 -0.46 -4.83
N PRO A 62 9.72 -0.16 -5.72
CA PRO A 62 9.96 0.77 -6.83
C PRO A 62 10.14 2.22 -6.37
N ASP A 63 9.63 2.56 -5.18
CA ASP A 63 9.84 3.87 -4.54
C ASP A 63 11.08 3.89 -3.62
N TYR A 64 11.82 2.78 -3.50
CA TYR A 64 13.14 2.79 -2.87
C TYR A 64 14.12 3.40 -3.87
N ILE A 65 14.27 4.73 -3.81
CA ILE A 65 15.16 5.49 -4.69
C ILE A 65 16.61 5.09 -4.35
N THR A 66 17.26 4.38 -5.28
CA THR A 66 18.69 4.02 -5.21
C THR A 66 19.49 4.59 -6.40
N ASP A 67 19.06 5.70 -6.98
CA ASP A 67 19.80 6.36 -8.07
C ASP A 67 20.47 7.64 -7.55
N TYR A 68 21.79 7.56 -7.39
CA TYR A 68 22.73 8.67 -7.19
C TYR A 68 23.18 9.23 -8.54
#